data_AF-A0A932JPQ9-F1
#
_entry.id   AF-A0A932JPQ9-F1
#
_cell.length_a   1.000
_cell.length_b   1.000
_cell.length_c   1.000
_cell.angle_alpha   90.00
_cell.angle_beta   90.00
_cell.angle_gamma   90.00
#
_symmetry.space_group_name_H-M   'P 1'
#
loop_
_entity.id
_entity.type
_entity.pdbx_description
1 polymer ?
#
loop_
_entity_poly.entity_id
_entity_poly.type
_entity_poly.pdbx_seq_one_letter_code
_entity_poly.pdbx_strand_id
1 'polypeptide(L)'
;MKRSAALAVALIAAASGACDWLTGDFRLTGTIEISPSLQARVPKTNSVLFIIAQNGGGVPVAVHRIVNPEFPATFKMSPEDLLVPGIRRRERLNVIALLNAHGNLGAPLPGDLEGRDEETVYPGDRGVRLRLNTAH
;
A
#
# COMPACT_ATOMS: atom_id res chain seq x y z
N MET A 1 -23.41 33.76 53.73
CA MET A 1 -23.70 32.33 53.49
C MET A 1 -24.80 32.20 52.46
N LYS A 2 -24.49 31.71 51.25
CA LYS A 2 -25.38 31.02 50.30
C LYS A 2 -24.52 30.56 49.11
N ARG A 3 -24.50 29.24 48.89
CA ARG A 3 -23.74 28.52 47.87
C ARG A 3 -24.51 28.54 46.55
N SER A 4 -23.82 28.73 45.42
CA SER A 4 -24.17 28.32 44.04
C SER A 4 -22.99 28.70 43.13
N ALA A 5 -22.57 28.04 42.07
CA ALA A 5 -22.70 26.69 41.53
C ALA A 5 -21.64 26.68 40.41
N ALA A 6 -20.84 25.62 40.30
CA ALA A 6 -19.84 25.49 39.24
C ALA A 6 -20.51 25.17 37.90
N LEU A 7 -20.12 25.85 36.82
CA LEU A 7 -20.04 25.26 35.47
C LEU A 7 -19.31 26.24 34.53
N ALA A 8 -18.05 25.99 34.22
CA ALA A 8 -17.40 26.52 33.03
C ALA A 8 -17.03 25.32 32.17
N VAL A 9 -17.83 25.09 31.15
CA VAL A 9 -17.69 24.04 30.15
C VAL A 9 -16.33 24.16 29.48
N ALA A 10 -15.52 23.11 29.56
CA ALA A 10 -14.31 22.98 28.77
C ALA A 10 -14.70 22.90 27.29
N LEU A 11 -14.31 23.91 26.51
CA LEU A 11 -14.34 23.88 25.06
C LEU A 11 -13.33 22.82 24.58
N ILE A 12 -13.84 21.64 24.27
CA ILE A 12 -13.07 20.54 23.70
C ILE A 12 -12.58 20.98 22.31
N ALA A 13 -11.27 21.13 22.17
CA ALA A 13 -10.57 21.15 20.91
C ALA A 13 -10.72 19.78 20.21
N ALA A 14 -11.75 19.62 19.39
CA ALA A 14 -11.97 18.42 18.56
C ALA A 14 -12.09 18.74 17.06
N ALA A 15 -11.49 19.86 16.60
CA ALA A 15 -11.47 20.21 15.18
C ALA A 15 -10.36 19.49 14.39
N SER A 16 -9.34 18.97 15.06
CA SER A 16 -8.21 18.28 14.40
C SER A 16 -8.54 16.85 13.96
N GLY A 17 -9.52 16.17 14.58
CA GLY A 17 -9.91 14.82 14.20
C GLY A 17 -10.85 14.74 12.98
N ALA A 18 -11.57 15.82 12.67
CA ALA A 18 -12.54 15.83 11.56
C ALA A 18 -11.88 16.04 10.18
N CYS A 19 -10.71 16.69 10.13
CA CYS A 19 -9.96 16.90 8.89
C CYS A 19 -9.23 15.62 8.46
N ASP A 20 -8.61 14.89 9.40
CA ASP A 20 -8.03 13.54 9.20
C ASP A 20 -9.05 12.47 8.79
N TRP A 21 -10.35 12.76 8.89
CA TRP A 21 -11.42 11.86 8.46
C TRP A 21 -11.85 12.07 7.01
N LEU A 22 -11.57 13.24 6.44
CA LEU A 22 -11.96 13.61 5.08
C LEU A 22 -10.83 13.36 4.07
N THR A 23 -9.58 13.56 4.48
CA THR A 23 -8.40 13.03 3.79
C THR A 23 -8.01 11.74 4.51
N GLY A 24 -8.57 10.61 4.08
CA GLY A 24 -8.13 9.33 4.63
C GLY A 24 -6.64 9.18 4.37
N ASP A 25 -5.81 9.31 5.39
CA ASP A 25 -4.36 9.07 5.30
C ASP A 25 -4.13 7.71 4.66
N PHE A 26 -3.85 7.71 3.36
CA PHE A 26 -3.64 6.48 2.62
C PHE A 26 -2.42 5.81 3.25
N ARG A 27 -2.64 4.61 3.77
CA ARG A 27 -1.58 3.80 4.36
C ARG A 27 -1.81 2.36 3.97
N LEU A 28 -0.76 1.70 3.52
CA LEU A 28 -0.79 0.27 3.30
C LEU A 28 0.55 -0.30 3.71
N THR A 29 0.55 -1.34 4.55
CA THR A 29 1.80 -1.97 4.99
C THR A 29 1.72 -3.47 4.88
N GLY A 30 2.83 -4.10 4.53
CA GLY A 30 2.83 -5.54 4.31
C GLY A 30 4.21 -6.10 3.99
N THR A 31 4.17 -7.38 3.63
CA THR A 31 5.35 -8.18 3.29
C THR A 31 5.11 -8.90 1.96
N ILE A 32 6.14 -8.93 1.13
CA ILE A 32 6.16 -9.63 -0.15
C ILE A 32 7.18 -10.75 -0.06
N GLU A 33 6.74 -11.96 -0.41
CA GLU A 33 7.58 -13.15 -0.47
C GLU A 33 7.71 -13.64 -1.91
N ILE A 34 8.74 -14.44 -2.19
CA ILE A 34 8.87 -15.17 -3.45
C ILE A 34 8.41 -16.60 -3.21
N SER A 35 7.57 -17.14 -4.11
CA SER A 35 7.19 -18.53 -4.04
C SER A 35 8.42 -19.45 -4.17
N PRO A 36 8.44 -20.61 -3.48
CA PRO A 36 9.57 -21.54 -3.59
C PRO A 36 9.91 -21.94 -5.04
N SER A 37 8.90 -22.06 -5.91
CA SER A 37 9.07 -22.42 -7.32
C SER A 37 9.77 -21.34 -8.17
N LEU A 38 9.81 -20.09 -7.71
CA LEU A 38 10.37 -18.96 -8.46
C LEU A 38 11.70 -18.45 -7.92
N GLN A 39 12.21 -18.97 -6.79
CA GLN A 39 13.46 -18.49 -6.19
C GLN A 39 14.65 -18.49 -7.17
N ALA A 40 14.75 -19.51 -8.02
CA ALA A 40 15.82 -19.62 -9.02
C ALA A 40 15.71 -18.60 -10.18
N ARG A 41 14.56 -17.95 -10.34
CA ARG A 41 14.27 -16.98 -11.42
C ARG A 41 14.41 -15.53 -10.97
N VAL A 42 14.65 -15.29 -9.69
CA VAL A 42 14.79 -13.94 -9.12
C VAL A 42 16.02 -13.27 -9.74
N PRO A 43 15.87 -12.07 -10.34
CA PRO A 43 17.04 -11.35 -10.84
C PRO A 43 17.97 -10.99 -9.69
N LYS A 44 19.25 -11.36 -9.82
CA LYS A 44 20.25 -11.24 -8.74
C LYS A 44 20.71 -9.81 -8.47
N THR A 45 20.62 -8.93 -9.47
CA THR A 45 21.07 -7.53 -9.38
C THR A 45 20.18 -6.66 -10.27
N ASN A 46 20.17 -5.35 -9.99
CA ASN A 46 19.44 -4.34 -10.77
C ASN A 46 17.94 -4.61 -10.87
N SER A 47 17.36 -5.25 -9.86
CA SER A 47 15.93 -5.52 -9.81
C SER A 47 15.19 -4.38 -9.12
N VAL A 48 13.97 -4.13 -9.56
CA VAL A 48 13.07 -3.16 -8.98
C VAL A 48 11.75 -3.86 -8.68
N LEU A 49 11.31 -3.78 -7.43
CA LEU A 49 10.01 -4.24 -6.99
C LEU A 49 9.07 -3.04 -6.95
N PHE A 50 8.01 -3.13 -7.74
CA PHE A 50 6.90 -2.20 -7.74
C PHE A 50 5.73 -2.81 -6.97
N ILE A 51 5.12 -2.02 -6.10
CA ILE A 51 3.89 -2.34 -5.40
C ILE A 51 2.84 -1.37 -5.91
N ILE A 52 1.82 -1.89 -6.57
CA ILE A 52 0.82 -1.13 -7.31
C ILE A 52 -0.52 -1.37 -6.65
N ALA A 53 -1.13 -0.34 -6.08
CA ALA A 53 -2.51 -0.38 -5.64
C ALA A 53 -3.40 0.10 -6.79
N GLN A 54 -4.39 -0.70 -7.17
CA GLN A 54 -5.39 -0.39 -8.17
C GLN A 54 -6.77 -0.28 -7.53
N ASN A 55 -7.63 0.60 -8.04
CA ASN A 55 -9.04 0.60 -7.67
C ASN A 55 -9.80 -0.58 -8.31
N GLY A 56 -11.10 -0.69 -8.02
CA GLY A 56 -11.95 -1.75 -8.58
C GLY A 56 -12.05 -1.78 -10.11
N GLY A 57 -11.70 -0.68 -10.79
CA GLY A 57 -11.65 -0.60 -12.26
C GLY A 57 -10.29 -0.96 -12.86
N GLY A 58 -9.31 -1.37 -12.05
CA GLY A 58 -7.95 -1.69 -12.50
C GLY A 58 -7.06 -0.46 -12.74
N VAL A 59 -7.52 0.74 -12.37
CA VAL A 59 -6.74 1.97 -12.52
C VAL A 59 -5.75 2.08 -11.36
N PRO A 60 -4.44 2.25 -11.61
CA PRO A 60 -3.46 2.51 -10.56
C PRO A 60 -3.79 3.81 -9.80
N VAL A 61 -3.86 3.70 -8.47
CA VAL A 61 -4.14 4.82 -7.56
C VAL A 61 -2.96 5.13 -6.64
N ALA A 62 -2.06 4.16 -6.43
CA ALA A 62 -0.80 4.37 -5.73
C ALA A 62 0.29 3.43 -6.25
N VAL A 63 1.53 3.88 -6.24
CA VAL A 63 2.71 3.10 -6.65
C VAL A 63 3.85 3.34 -5.67
N HIS A 64 4.35 2.25 -5.09
CA HIS A 64 5.55 2.25 -4.26
C HIS A 64 6.67 1.46 -4.94
N ARG A 65 7.92 1.86 -4.74
CA ARG A 65 9.08 1.29 -5.41
C ARG A 65 10.18 0.93 -4.42
N ILE A 66 10.72 -0.28 -4.54
CA ILE A 66 11.89 -0.75 -3.80
C ILE A 66 12.96 -1.16 -4.81
N VAL A 67 14.14 -0.53 -4.74
CA VAL A 67 15.29 -0.85 -5.60
C VAL A 67 16.13 -1.90 -4.92
N ASN A 68 16.56 -2.93 -5.67
CA ASN A 68 17.31 -4.08 -5.18
C ASN A 68 16.70 -4.67 -3.89
N PRO A 69 15.43 -5.11 -3.93
CA PRO A 69 14.74 -5.63 -2.75
C PRO A 69 15.43 -6.88 -2.19
N GLU A 70 15.52 -6.95 -0.87
CA GLU A 70 15.84 -8.19 -0.16
C GLU A 70 14.54 -8.87 0.26
N PHE A 71 14.44 -10.18 0.03
CA PHE A 71 13.23 -10.94 0.34
C PHE A 71 13.39 -11.76 1.63
N PRO A 72 12.37 -11.82 2.50
CA PRO A 72 11.05 -11.19 2.36
C PRO A 72 11.09 -9.66 2.45
N ALA A 73 10.44 -8.98 1.49
CA ALA A 73 10.52 -7.53 1.35
C ALA A 73 9.35 -6.87 2.08
N THR A 74 9.64 -5.96 3.01
CA THR A 74 8.60 -5.16 3.69
C THR A 74 8.32 -3.89 2.90
N PHE A 75 7.05 -3.49 2.80
CA PHE A 75 6.67 -2.22 2.17
C PHE A 75 5.77 -1.38 3.08
N LYS A 76 5.83 -0.06 2.87
CA LYS A 76 4.94 0.92 3.49
C LYS A 76 4.57 1.96 2.44
N MET A 77 3.33 1.91 1.99
CA MET A 77 2.73 2.96 1.19
C MET A 77 2.10 4.01 2.10
N SER A 78 2.20 5.26 1.67
CA SER A 78 1.78 6.49 2.33
C SER A 78 1.14 7.44 1.30
N PRO A 79 0.62 8.61 1.70
CA PRO A 79 0.05 9.56 0.75
C PRO A 79 1.02 10.01 -0.36
N GLU A 80 2.34 9.94 -0.14
CA GLU A 80 3.36 10.27 -1.13
C GLU A 80 3.40 9.28 -2.31
N ASP A 81 2.89 8.07 -2.11
CA ASP A 81 2.81 7.04 -3.16
C ASP A 81 1.54 7.18 -4.01
N LEU A 82 0.62 8.09 -3.66
CA LEU A 82 -0.62 8.30 -4.38
C LEU A 82 -0.39 8.97 -5.75
N LEU A 83 -1.09 8.47 -6.76
CA LEU A 83 -1.16 9.08 -8.09
C LEU A 83 -2.37 10.02 -8.23
N VAL A 84 -3.28 10.00 -7.26
CA VAL A 84 -4.50 10.79 -7.21
C VAL A 84 -4.58 11.57 -5.90
N PRO A 85 -5.30 12.70 -5.82
CA PRO A 85 -5.31 13.57 -4.63
C PRO A 85 -5.86 12.93 -3.34
N GLY A 86 -6.46 11.75 -3.43
CA GLY A 86 -6.96 10.99 -2.27
C GLY A 86 -7.73 9.74 -2.68
N ILE A 87 -7.88 8.82 -1.73
CA ILE A 87 -8.63 7.56 -1.89
C ILE A 87 -9.62 7.44 -0.72
N ARG A 88 -10.81 6.89 -0.98
CA ARG A 88 -11.80 6.65 0.09
C ARG A 88 -11.37 5.46 0.94
N ARG A 89 -11.42 5.56 2.27
CA ARG A 89 -11.03 4.47 3.20
C ARG A 89 -11.73 3.12 2.97
N ARG A 90 -12.91 3.09 2.36
CA ARG A 90 -13.68 1.86 2.08
C ARG A 90 -13.62 1.43 0.61
N GLU A 91 -12.79 2.08 -0.19
CA GLU A 91 -12.56 1.67 -1.57
C GLU A 91 -11.74 0.38 -1.56
N ARG A 92 -12.28 -0.67 -2.19
CA ARG A 92 -11.55 -1.92 -2.37
C ARG A 92 -10.38 -1.68 -3.31
N LEU A 93 -9.21 -2.16 -2.91
CA LEU A 93 -7.99 -2.15 -3.71
C LEU A 93 -7.68 -3.56 -4.21
N ASN A 94 -7.13 -3.65 -5.41
CA ASN A 94 -6.34 -4.80 -5.85
C ASN A 94 -4.87 -4.40 -5.74
N VAL A 95 -4.02 -5.23 -5.17
CA VAL A 95 -2.60 -4.94 -4.95
C VAL A 95 -1.76 -5.91 -5.76
N ILE A 96 -0.91 -5.36 -6.61
CA ILE A 96 -0.02 -6.12 -7.49
C ILE A 96 1.42 -5.83 -7.07
N ALA A 97 2.22 -6.88 -6.91
CA ALA A 97 3.66 -6.79 -6.78
C ALA A 97 4.30 -7.23 -8.11
N LEU A 98 5.13 -6.40 -8.71
CA LEU A 98 5.86 -6.69 -9.95
C LEU A 98 7.36 -6.49 -9.74
N LEU A 99 8.14 -7.54 -9.89
CA LEU A 99 9.59 -7.51 -9.85
C LEU A 99 10.14 -7.61 -11.27
N ASN A 100 10.94 -6.64 -11.69
CA ASN A 100 11.61 -6.67 -12.99
C ASN A 100 13.03 -6.11 -12.92
N ALA A 101 13.85 -6.38 -13.95
CA ALA A 101 15.24 -5.91 -14.04
C ALA A 101 15.43 -4.69 -14.96
N HIS A 102 14.38 -4.30 -15.70
CA HIS A 102 14.41 -3.19 -16.65
C HIS A 102 13.92 -1.87 -16.04
N GLY A 103 13.33 -1.89 -14.85
CA GLY A 103 12.96 -0.70 -14.09
C GLY A 103 11.76 0.09 -14.61
N ASN A 104 10.92 -0.52 -15.46
CA ASN A 104 9.74 0.13 -16.05
C ASN A 104 8.45 -0.55 -15.59
N LEU A 105 7.36 0.22 -15.55
CA LEU A 105 6.00 -0.30 -15.39
C LEU A 105 5.33 -0.45 -16.75
N GLY A 106 4.39 -1.38 -16.87
CA GLY A 106 3.66 -1.64 -18.11
C GLY A 106 3.19 -3.09 -18.19
N ALA A 107 3.04 -3.58 -19.42
CA ALA A 107 2.82 -5.00 -19.66
C ALA A 107 4.05 -5.79 -19.16
N PRO A 108 3.86 -6.90 -18.43
CA PRO A 108 4.96 -7.75 -18.01
C PRO A 108 5.78 -8.27 -19.20
N LEU A 109 7.09 -8.33 -19.02
CA LEU A 109 8.04 -8.85 -20.01
C LEU A 109 8.62 -10.20 -19.57
N PRO A 110 9.18 -10.99 -20.51
CA PRO A 110 9.87 -12.23 -20.17
C PRO A 110 10.95 -12.02 -19.09
N GLY A 111 10.84 -12.76 -18.00
CA GLY A 111 11.70 -12.66 -16.82
C GLY A 111 11.13 -11.83 -15.67
N ASP A 112 9.99 -11.16 -15.86
CA ASP A 112 9.29 -10.47 -14.79
C ASP A 112 8.60 -11.47 -13.86
N LEU A 113 8.58 -11.17 -12.56
CA LEU A 113 7.84 -11.93 -11.57
C LEU A 113 6.69 -11.09 -11.02
N GLU A 114 5.53 -11.70 -10.88
CA GLU A 114 4.32 -11.01 -10.42
C GLU A 114 3.64 -11.77 -9.26
N GLY A 115 3.00 -11.01 -8.39
CA GLY A 115 2.12 -11.48 -7.33
C GLY A 115 0.91 -10.57 -7.17
N ARG A 116 -0.19 -11.11 -6.66
CA ARG A 116 -1.42 -10.37 -6.35
C ARG A 116 -1.89 -10.65 -4.94
N ASP A 117 -2.73 -9.76 -4.40
CA ASP A 117 -3.42 -9.97 -3.14
C ASP A 117 -4.31 -11.22 -3.19
N GLU A 118 -4.26 -12.02 -2.12
CA GLU A 118 -5.14 -13.17 -1.92
C GLU A 118 -6.39 -12.82 -1.11
N GLU A 119 -6.29 -11.75 -0.30
CA GLU A 119 -7.33 -11.26 0.58
C GLU A 119 -7.79 -9.87 0.12
N THR A 120 -9.00 -9.46 0.49
CA THR A 120 -9.48 -8.11 0.13
C THR A 120 -8.68 -7.04 0.88
N VAL A 121 -8.20 -6.05 0.15
CA VAL A 121 -7.38 -4.95 0.70
C VAL A 121 -8.12 -3.61 0.64
N TYR A 122 -7.96 -2.81 1.69
CA TYR A 122 -8.48 -1.45 1.83
C TYR A 122 -7.38 -0.45 2.24
N PRO A 123 -7.57 0.85 1.97
CA PRO A 123 -6.73 1.89 2.54
C PRO A 123 -6.75 1.84 4.08
N GLY A 124 -5.57 1.76 4.68
CA GLY A 124 -5.36 1.65 6.12
C GLY A 124 -4.91 0.26 6.56
N ASP A 125 -5.04 -0.76 5.70
CA ASP A 125 -4.70 -2.13 6.04
C ASP A 125 -3.21 -2.31 6.36
N ARG A 126 -2.94 -3.23 7.29
CA ARG A 126 -1.61 -3.57 7.77
C ARG A 126 -1.40 -5.06 7.75
N GLY A 127 -0.14 -5.46 7.54
CA GLY A 127 0.22 -6.87 7.44
C GLY A 127 -0.33 -7.55 6.19
N VAL A 128 -0.56 -6.78 5.11
CA VAL A 128 -0.93 -7.34 3.81
C VAL A 128 0.16 -8.31 3.36
N ARG A 129 -0.23 -9.51 2.95
CA ARG A 129 0.70 -10.54 2.47
C ARG A 129 0.53 -10.70 0.96
N LEU A 130 1.65 -10.61 0.26
CA LEU A 130 1.74 -10.80 -1.18
C LEU A 130 2.79 -11.85 -1.48
N ARG A 131 2.59 -12.60 -2.55
CA ARG A 131 3.56 -13.61 -2.99
C ARG A 131 3.78 -13.51 -4.49
N LEU A 132 5.03 -13.29 -4.89
CA LEU A 132 5.45 -13.43 -6.27
C LEU A 132 5.37 -14.92 -6.62
N ASN A 133 4.39 -15.29 -7.43
CA ASN A 133 4.07 -16.69 -7.75
C ASN A 133 3.82 -16.93 -9.25
N THR A 134 3.86 -15.86 -10.05
CA THR A 134 3.72 -15.89 -11.50
C THR A 134 5.01 -15.41 -12.15
N ALA A 135 5.47 -16.09 -13.20
CA ALA A 135 6.58 -15.65 -14.03
C ALA A 135 6.07 -15.40 -15.46
N HIS A 136 6.57 -14.34 -16.08
CA HIS A 136 6.26 -13.95 -17.46
C HIS A 136 7.40 -14.29 -18.41
#